data_AF-A0A953SUN9-F1
#
_entry.id   AF-A0A953SUN9-F1
#
_cell.length_a   1.000
_cell.length_b   1.000
_cell.length_c   1.000
_cell.angle_alpha   90.00
_cell.angle_beta   90.00
_cell.angle_gamma   90.00
#
_symmetry.space_group_name_H-M   'P 1'
#
loop_
_entity.id
_entity.type
_entity.pdbx_description
1 polymer ?
#
loop_
_entity_poly.entity_id
_entity_poly.type
_entity_poly.pdbx_seq_one_letter_code
_entity_poly.pdbx_strand_id
1 'polypeptide(L)'
;EHPIKNMLNNGIKATLNSDDPAYFGGYLNDNFLQTAEAVTLTHDDIFTLIKNSFEASFVDDNRKMEMFTLLEAFHNNINKADG
;
A
#
# COMPACT_ATOMS: atom_id res chain seq x y z
N GLU A 1 -11.08 -14.24 7.22
CA GLU A 1 -10.78 -13.74 5.86
C GLU A 1 -10.84 -12.22 5.89
N HIS A 2 -9.84 -11.52 5.35
CA HIS A 2 -9.80 -10.05 5.31
C HIS A 2 -10.18 -9.56 3.90
N PRO A 3 -11.08 -8.56 3.74
CA PRO A 3 -11.69 -8.26 2.44
C PRO A 3 -10.78 -7.51 1.48
N ILE A 4 -9.62 -7.00 1.94
CA ILE A 4 -8.81 -6.04 1.18
C ILE A 4 -8.34 -6.55 -0.18
N LYS A 5 -7.94 -7.82 -0.28
CA LYS A 5 -7.54 -8.42 -1.56
C LYS A 5 -8.71 -8.46 -2.55
N ASN A 6 -9.90 -8.83 -2.08
CA ASN A 6 -11.11 -8.83 -2.90
C ASN A 6 -11.52 -7.41 -3.30
N MET A 7 -11.37 -6.42 -2.43
CA MET A 7 -11.61 -5.02 -2.76
C MET A 7 -10.70 -4.55 -3.91
N LEU A 8 -9.39 -4.84 -3.83
CA LEU A 8 -8.44 -4.52 -4.90
C LEU A 8 -8.79 -5.22 -6.20
N ASN A 9 -9.11 -6.52 -6.16
CA ASN A 9 -9.51 -7.30 -7.35
C ASN A 9 -10.77 -6.74 -8.03
N ASN A 10 -11.64 -6.06 -7.29
CA ASN A 10 -12.85 -5.41 -7.80
C ASN A 10 -12.63 -3.93 -8.16
N GLY A 11 -11.39 -3.44 -8.18
CA GLY A 11 -11.06 -2.06 -8.55
C GLY A 11 -11.40 -1.01 -7.49
N ILE A 12 -11.72 -1.41 -6.27
CA ILE A 12 -11.94 -0.48 -5.16
C ILE A 12 -10.59 0.11 -4.75
N LYS A 13 -10.53 1.45 -4.63
CA LYS A 13 -9.34 2.18 -4.17
C LYS A 13 -9.16 2.08 -2.65
N ALA A 14 -8.95 0.87 -2.15
CA ALA A 14 -8.69 0.62 -0.74
C ALA A 14 -7.31 1.16 -0.33
N THR A 15 -7.18 1.58 0.92
CA THR A 15 -5.93 1.95 1.58
C THR A 15 -5.73 1.08 2.82
N LEU A 16 -4.47 0.91 3.26
CA LEU A 16 -4.15 0.23 4.51
C LEU A 16 -3.58 1.23 5.51
N ASN A 17 -4.18 1.29 6.69
CA ASN A 17 -3.87 2.23 7.75
C ASN A 17 -3.75 1.46 9.08
N SER A 18 -2.96 1.96 10.03
CA SER A 18 -2.75 1.30 11.34
C SER A 18 -3.86 1.57 12.37
N ASP A 19 -4.74 2.54 12.10
CA ASP A 19 -5.77 3.06 13.00
C ASP A 19 -5.18 3.58 14.33
N ASP A 20 -4.97 2.72 15.31
CA ASP A 20 -4.36 3.02 16.62
C ASP A 20 -3.12 2.13 16.91
N PRO A 21 -1.91 2.49 16.42
CA PRO A 21 -0.71 1.66 16.54
C PRO A 21 -0.37 1.21 17.97
N ALA A 22 -0.56 2.11 18.95
CA ALA A 22 -0.26 1.84 20.36
C ALA A 22 -1.21 0.83 20.98
N TYR A 23 -2.42 0.68 20.43
CA TYR A 23 -3.44 -0.22 20.93
C TYR A 23 -3.34 -1.62 20.29
N PHE A 24 -3.00 -1.67 19.00
CA PHE A 24 -2.91 -2.93 18.25
C PHE A 24 -1.50 -3.54 18.20
N GLY A 25 -0.50 -2.86 18.76
CA GLY A 25 0.87 -3.37 18.88
C GLY A 25 1.59 -3.53 17.54
N GLY A 26 1.14 -2.81 16.50
CA GLY A 26 1.72 -2.85 15.16
C GLY A 26 1.68 -1.48 14.51
N TYR A 27 2.84 -1.02 14.06
CA TYR A 27 2.93 0.19 13.24
C TYR A 27 2.52 -0.12 11.80
N LEU A 28 2.49 0.88 10.94
CA LEU A 28 1.99 0.72 9.57
C LEU A 28 2.67 -0.42 8.80
N ASN A 29 4.00 -0.56 8.92
CA ASN A 29 4.73 -1.63 8.25
C ASN A 29 4.36 -3.02 8.76
N ASP A 30 4.12 -3.16 10.07
CA ASP A 30 3.69 -4.44 10.66
C ASP A 30 2.31 -4.85 10.12
N ASN A 31 1.41 -3.87 9.96
CA ASN A 31 0.11 -4.11 9.34
C ASN A 31 0.25 -4.56 7.88
N PHE A 32 1.15 -3.95 7.11
CA PHE A 32 1.43 -4.38 5.74
C PHE A 32 1.97 -5.80 5.69
N LEU A 33 2.97 -6.14 6.51
CA LEU A 33 3.59 -7.47 6.53
C LEU A 33 2.57 -8.56 6.93
N GLN A 34 1.84 -8.33 8.03
CA GLN A 34 0.85 -9.29 8.52
C GLN A 34 -0.32 -9.45 7.54
N THR A 35 -0.79 -8.36 6.94
CA THR A 35 -1.87 -8.42 5.94
C THR A 35 -1.40 -9.13 4.68
N ALA A 36 -0.18 -8.84 4.22
CA ALA A 36 0.39 -9.48 3.04
C ALA A 36 0.52 -11.00 3.22
N GLU A 37 0.98 -11.45 4.38
CA GLU A 37 1.05 -12.87 4.72
C GLU A 37 -0.36 -13.49 4.84
N ALA A 38 -1.29 -12.82 5.52
CA ALA A 38 -2.61 -13.36 5.82
C ALA A 38 -3.53 -13.52 4.59
N VAL A 39 -3.39 -12.66 3.57
CA VAL A 39 -4.22 -12.72 2.35
C VAL A 39 -3.43 -12.79 1.05
N THR A 40 -2.15 -13.16 1.14
CA THR A 40 -1.24 -13.36 0.00
C THR A 40 -1.20 -12.14 -0.92
N LEU A 41 -0.96 -10.96 -0.36
CA LEU A 41 -0.75 -9.76 -1.17
C LEU A 41 0.57 -9.88 -1.94
N THR A 42 0.54 -9.55 -3.22
CA THR A 42 1.73 -9.42 -4.06
C THR A 42 2.40 -8.06 -3.86
N HIS A 43 3.62 -7.88 -4.38
CA HIS A 43 4.26 -6.58 -4.45
C HIS A 43 3.38 -5.55 -5.19
N ASP A 44 2.66 -5.96 -6.24
CA ASP A 44 1.74 -5.09 -7.00
C ASP A 44 0.51 -4.68 -6.18
N ASP A 45 -0.03 -5.56 -5.34
CA ASP A 45 -1.15 -5.22 -4.45
C ASP A 45 -0.72 -4.17 -3.43
N ILE A 46 0.46 -4.37 -2.82
CA ILE A 46 1.03 -3.43 -1.83
C ILE A 46 1.30 -2.09 -2.50
N PHE A 47 1.90 -2.10 -3.70
CA PHE A 47 2.09 -0.91 -4.50
C PHE A 47 0.76 -0.17 -4.76
N THR A 48 -0.30 -0.90 -5.12
CA THR A 48 -1.63 -0.33 -5.36
C THR A 48 -2.22 0.29 -4.10
N LEU A 49 -2.10 -0.37 -2.94
CA LEU A 49 -2.57 0.17 -1.66
C LEU A 49 -1.87 1.49 -1.30
N ILE A 50 -0.56 1.57 -1.51
CA ILE A 50 0.23 2.78 -1.24
C ILE A 50 -0.13 3.88 -2.25
N LYS A 51 -0.29 3.53 -3.53
CA LYS A 51 -0.70 4.50 -4.56
C LYS A 51 -2.07 5.09 -4.25
N ASN A 52 -3.04 4.26 -3.86
CA ASN A 52 -4.37 4.72 -3.44
C ASN A 52 -4.30 5.67 -2.24
N SER A 53 -3.39 5.44 -1.27
CA SER A 53 -3.27 6.29 -0.09
C SER A 53 -2.73 7.69 -0.43
N PHE A 54 -1.77 7.78 -1.34
CA PHE A 54 -1.31 9.07 -1.86
C PHE A 54 -2.40 9.77 -2.68
N GLU A 55 -3.13 9.05 -3.53
CA GLU A 55 -4.22 9.63 -4.32
C GLU A 55 -5.33 10.22 -3.42
N ALA A 56 -5.73 9.48 -2.39
CA ALA A 56 -6.78 9.87 -1.45
C ALA A 56 -6.33 10.90 -0.40
N SER A 57 -5.03 11.18 -0.29
CA SER A 57 -4.50 12.13 0.68
C SER A 57 -4.91 13.58 0.37
N PHE A 58 -4.87 14.43 1.39
CA PHE A 58 -5.24 15.86 1.30
C PHE A 58 -4.04 16.80 1.05
N VAL A 59 -2.90 16.25 0.62
CA VAL A 59 -1.77 17.07 0.17
C VAL A 59 -2.06 17.66 -1.20
N ASP A 60 -1.33 18.70 -1.58
CA ASP A 60 -1.45 19.30 -2.91
C ASP A 60 -0.93 18.38 -4.03
N ASP A 61 -1.30 18.71 -5.26
CA ASP A 61 -0.99 17.89 -6.43
C ASP A 61 0.52 17.78 -6.70
N ASN A 62 1.30 18.81 -6.37
CA ASN A 62 2.76 18.73 -6.54
C ASN A 62 3.32 17.67 -5.59
N ARG A 63 2.89 17.68 -4.33
CA ARG A 63 3.30 16.67 -3.36
C ARG A 63 2.82 15.27 -3.76
N LYS A 64 1.60 15.11 -4.28
CA LYS A 64 1.13 13.81 -4.82
C LYS A 64 2.02 13.31 -5.95
N MET A 65 2.36 14.17 -6.91
CA MET A 65 3.23 13.83 -8.04
C MET A 65 4.64 13.42 -7.59
N GLU A 66 5.21 14.10 -6.59
CA GLU A 66 6.48 13.71 -5.98
C GLU A 66 6.40 12.29 -5.39
N MET A 67 5.35 12.01 -4.61
CA MET A 67 5.18 10.70 -3.98
C MET A 67 4.94 9.58 -5.00
N PHE A 68 4.17 9.85 -6.06
CA PHE A 68 4.00 8.89 -7.15
C PHE A 68 5.33 8.61 -7.86
N THR A 69 6.12 9.64 -8.16
CA THR A 69 7.44 9.45 -8.80
C THR A 69 8.35 8.56 -7.96
N LEU A 70 8.42 8.81 -6.65
CA LEU A 70 9.23 8.00 -5.74
C LEU A 70 8.73 6.55 -5.65
N LEU A 71 7.41 6.36 -5.58
CA LEU A 71 6.80 5.03 -5.49
C LEU A 71 7.04 4.20 -6.76
N GLU A 72 6.85 4.80 -7.93
CA GLU A 72 7.10 4.15 -9.23
C GLU A 72 8.58 3.78 -9.38
N ALA A 73 9.50 4.67 -8.97
CA ALA A 73 10.94 4.37 -8.98
C ALA A 73 11.29 3.20 -8.05
N PHE A 74 10.71 3.15 -6.85
CA PHE A 74 10.91 2.06 -5.91
C PHE A 74 10.38 0.72 -6.45
N HIS A 75 9.17 0.73 -7.00
CA HIS A 75 8.54 -0.47 -7.56
C HIS A 75 9.34 -1.04 -8.75
N ASN A 76 9.81 -0.17 -9.65
CA ASN A 76 10.67 -0.57 -10.76
C ASN A 76 12.00 -1.17 -10.29
N ASN A 77 12.56 -0.70 -9.17
CA ASN A 77 13.79 -1.26 -8.63
C ASN A 77 13.59 -2.64 -8.01
N ILE A 78 12.46 -2.90 -7.36
CA ILE A 78 12.10 -4.24 -6.86
C ILE A 78 11.98 -5.22 -8.04
N ASN A 79 11.24 -4.86 -9.08
CA ASN A 79 11.04 -5.73 -10.24
C ASN A 79 12.34 -6.04 -11.00
N LYS A 80 13.37 -5.18 -10.89
CA LYS A 80 14.71 -5.43 -11.44
C LYS A 80 15.59 -6.32 -10.56
N ALA A 81 15.31 -6.39 -9.26
CA ALA A 81 16.05 -7.24 -8.32
C ALA A 81 15.51 -8.68 -8.31
N ASP A 82 14.23 -8.85 -8.65
CA ASP A 82 13.53 -10.14 -8.70
C ASP A 82 13.70 -10.87 -10.05
N GLY A 83 14.35 -10.25 -11.05
CA GLY A 83 14.59 -10.81 -12.40
C GLY A 83 16.08 -10.96 -12.72
#